data_AF-A0A1C4FFP0-F1
#
_entry.id   AF-A0A1C4FFP0-F1
#
_cell.length_a   1.000
_cell.length_b   1.000
_cell.length_c   1.000
_cell.angle_alpha   90.00
_cell.angle_beta   90.00
_cell.angle_gamma   90.00
#
_symmetry.space_group_name_H-M   'P 1'
#
loop_
_entity.id
_entity.type
_entity.pdbx_description
1 polymer ?
#
loop_
_entity_poly.entity_id
_entity_poly.type
_entity_poly.pdbx_seq_one_letter_code
_entity_poly.pdbx_strand_id
1 'polypeptide(L)' 'MKFYAIAYQFEEDSFYDLSTQEDTLFLKETCFLPTEELAQQIIDEELSVKYVPVEINLTSLQENGIWSYERGRVDVWDEN' A
#
# COMPACT_ATOMS: atom_id res chain seq x y z
N MET A 1 2.94 12.75 5.98
CA MET A 1 4.26 12.26 5.52
C MET A 1 4.03 11.35 4.33
N LYS A 2 4.88 11.38 3.30
CA LYS A 2 4.67 10.60 2.06
C LYS A 2 5.44 9.28 2.10
N PHE A 3 4.73 8.20 1.80
CA PHE A 3 5.21 6.83 1.70
C PHE A 3 4.56 6.14 0.50
N TYR A 4 4.97 4.91 0.25
CA TYR A 4 4.33 4.00 -0.70
C TYR A 4 3.88 2.75 0.03
N ALA A 5 2.82 2.14 -0.47
CA ALA A 5 2.38 0.80 -0.10
C ALA A 5 2.20 -0.03 -1.37
N ILE A 6 2.20 -1.35 -1.22
CA ILE A 6 1.86 -2.26 -2.30
C ILE A 6 0.40 -2.64 -2.10
N ALA A 7 -0.43 -2.47 -3.12
CA ALA A 7 -1.85 -2.80 -3.04
C ALA A 7 -2.27 -3.83 -4.08
N TYR A 8 -3.29 -4.61 -3.74
CA TYR A 8 -3.89 -5.58 -4.65
C TYR A 8 -4.83 -4.87 -5.62
N GLN A 9 -4.53 -4.92 -6.91
CA GLN A 9 -5.22 -4.07 -7.89
C GLN A 9 -6.72 -4.41 -8.06
N PHE A 10 -7.16 -5.59 -7.64
CA PHE A 10 -8.56 -6.03 -7.78
C PHE A 10 -9.40 -5.83 -6.51
N GLU A 11 -8.81 -5.32 -5.43
CA GLU A 11 -9.52 -5.01 -4.19
C GLU A 11 -9.02 -3.67 -3.63
N GLU A 12 -9.89 -2.66 -3.67
CA GLU A 12 -9.57 -1.32 -3.17
C GLU A 12 -9.20 -1.37 -1.68
N ASP A 13 -8.17 -0.60 -1.31
CA ASP A 13 -7.65 -0.51 0.06
C ASP A 13 -7.17 -1.86 0.67
N SER A 14 -6.84 -2.83 -0.18
CA SER A 14 -6.19 -4.09 0.22
C SER A 14 -4.70 -3.99 -0.01
N PHE A 15 -3.92 -3.95 1.07
CA PHE A 15 -2.48 -3.69 1.05
C PHE A 15 -1.66 -4.91 1.46
N TYR A 16 -0.45 -5.03 0.94
CA TYR A 16 0.46 -6.09 1.30
C TYR A 16 1.26 -5.73 2.57
N ASP A 17 1.13 -6.54 3.62
CA ASP A 17 1.88 -6.38 4.86
C ASP A 17 3.24 -7.12 4.74
N LEU A 18 4.34 -6.38 4.74
CA LEU A 18 5.69 -6.94 4.55
C LEU A 18 6.13 -7.82 5.72
N SER A 19 5.51 -7.66 6.91
CA SER A 19 5.87 -8.43 8.09
C SER A 19 5.16 -9.77 8.14
N THR A 20 3.89 -9.84 7.73
CA THR A 20 3.13 -11.10 7.70
C THR A 20 3.16 -11.78 6.34
N GLN A 21 3.55 -11.05 5.29
CA GLN A 21 3.52 -11.48 3.88
C GLN A 21 2.09 -11.83 3.41
N GLU A 22 1.10 -11.13 3.95
CA GLU A 22 -0.33 -11.33 3.67
C GLU A 22 -1.00 -10.00 3.34
N ASP A 23 -2.12 -10.06 2.62
CA ASP A 23 -2.95 -8.88 2.35
C ASP A 23 -3.69 -8.43 3.62
N THR A 24 -3.85 -7.13 3.79
CA THR A 24 -4.51 -6.52 4.93
C THR A 24 -5.30 -5.28 4.51
N LEU A 25 -6.48 -5.12 5.12
CA LEU A 25 -7.32 -3.92 4.95
C LEU A 25 -6.92 -2.79 5.92
N PHE A 26 -5.92 -3.02 6.77
CA PHE A 26 -5.48 -2.08 7.79
C PHE A 26 -4.07 -1.61 7.50
N LEU A 27 -3.95 -0.34 7.10
CA LEU A 27 -2.65 0.23 6.79
C LEU A 27 -1.83 0.46 8.07
N LYS A 28 -0.76 -0.34 8.22
CA LYS A 28 0.16 -0.34 9.36
C LYS A 28 1.55 0.12 8.92
N GLU A 29 2.41 0.34 9.91
CA GLU A 29 3.82 0.69 9.68
C GLU A 29 4.57 -0.34 8.83
N THR A 30 4.19 -1.61 8.94
CA THR A 30 4.74 -2.74 8.17
C THR A 30 4.36 -2.73 6.70
N CYS A 31 3.40 -1.90 6.28
CA CYS A 31 3.00 -1.74 4.89
C CYS A 31 3.77 -0.62 4.18
N PHE A 32 4.54 0.19 4.92
CA PHE A 32 5.15 1.39 4.37
C PHE A 32 6.51 1.15 3.76
N LEU A 33 6.67 1.72 2.57
CA LEU A 33 7.90 1.77 1.81
C LEU A 33 8.30 3.23 1.58
N PRO A 34 9.62 3.52 1.60
CA PRO A 34 10.13 4.87 1.40
C PRO A 34 9.94 5.41 -0.02
N THR A 35 9.91 4.54 -1.04
CA THR A 35 9.88 4.93 -2.45
C THR A 35 9.03 3.99 -3.29
N GLU A 36 8.51 4.51 -4.41
CA GLU A 36 7.81 3.75 -5.44
C GLU A 36 8.70 2.67 -6.05
N GLU A 37 9.97 3.00 -6.32
CA GLU A 37 10.94 2.08 -6.91
C GLU A 37 11.11 0.80 -6.06
N LEU A 38 11.12 0.94 -4.73
CA LEU A 38 11.23 -0.22 -3.85
C LEU A 38 9.94 -1.05 -3.83
N ALA A 39 8.77 -0.39 -3.87
CA ALA A 39 7.50 -1.07 -4.00
C ALA A 39 7.42 -1.86 -5.30
N GLN A 40 7.82 -1.25 -6.42
CA GLN A 40 7.87 -1.91 -7.72
C GLN A 40 8.87 -3.07 -7.73
N GLN A 41 10.04 -2.90 -7.12
CA GLN A 41 11.03 -3.97 -7.03
C GLN A 41 10.49 -5.19 -6.27
N ILE A 42 9.85 -4.99 -5.12
CA ILE A 42 9.23 -6.08 -4.35
C ILE A 42 8.11 -6.73 -5.15
N ILE A 43 7.32 -5.95 -5.89
CA ILE A 43 6.33 -6.51 -6.80
C ILE A 43 7.03 -7.39 -7.83
N ASP A 44 7.97 -6.88 -8.60
CA ASP A 44 8.61 -7.64 -9.69
C ASP A 44 9.35 -8.91 -9.21
N GLU A 45 9.92 -8.90 -8.00
CA GLU A 45 10.65 -10.03 -7.43
C GLU A 45 9.72 -11.08 -6.79
N GLU A 46 8.77 -10.66 -5.97
CA GLU A 46 8.03 -11.55 -5.06
C GLU A 46 6.53 -11.61 -5.35
N LEU A 47 5.96 -10.60 -6.01
CA LEU A 47 4.51 -10.47 -6.20
C LEU A 47 4.13 -10.51 -7.68
N SER A 48 3.02 -11.16 -8.01
CA SER A 48 2.57 -11.15 -9.42
C SER A 48 2.17 -9.74 -9.88
N VAL A 49 2.01 -9.58 -11.20
CA VAL A 49 1.42 -8.40 -11.88
C VAL A 49 0.01 -8.01 -11.40
N LYS A 50 -0.50 -8.64 -10.34
CA LYS A 50 -1.76 -8.36 -9.64
C LYS A 50 -1.62 -7.26 -8.59
N TYR A 51 -0.40 -6.84 -8.28
CA TYR A 51 -0.12 -5.80 -7.30
C TYR A 51 0.39 -4.54 -7.98
N VAL A 52 0.12 -3.39 -7.35
CA VAL A 52 0.54 -2.07 -7.84
C VAL A 52 1.08 -1.22 -6.68
N PRO A 53 2.09 -0.36 -6.93
CA PRO A 53 2.51 0.62 -5.95
C PRO A 53 1.43 1.71 -5.81
N VAL A 54 1.15 2.10 -4.56
CA VAL A 54 0.20 3.16 -4.23
C VAL A 54 0.88 4.19 -3.36
N GLU A 55 0.79 5.46 -3.75
CA GLU A 55 1.24 6.56 -2.92
C GLU A 55 0.33 6.72 -1.70
N ILE A 56 0.92 6.83 -0.51
CA ILE A 56 0.23 6.99 0.76
C ILE A 56 0.74 8.25 1.46
N ASN A 57 -0.17 9.17 1.75
CA ASN A 57 0.10 10.35 2.56
C ASN A 57 -0.49 10.15 3.96
N LEU A 58 0.38 9.89 4.95
CA LEU A 58 -0.03 9.70 6.34
C LEU A 58 -0.44 11.03 6.97
N THR A 59 -1.62 11.02 7.59
CA THR A 59 -2.24 12.19 8.23
C THR A 59 -2.14 12.10 9.76
N SER A 60 -2.60 10.99 10.34
CA SER A 60 -2.62 10.77 11.80
C SER A 60 -2.52 9.29 12.15
N LEU A 61 -1.93 8.97 13.30
CA LEU A 61 -1.96 7.62 13.88
C LEU A 61 -3.15 7.51 14.84
N GLN A 62 -3.98 6.48 14.68
CA GLN A 62 -5.10 6.21 15.58
C GLN A 62 -4.62 5.42 16.82
N GLU A 63 -5.39 5.48 17.91
CA GLU A 63 -5.06 4.80 19.19
C GLU A 63 -4.93 3.28 19.08
N ASN A 64 -5.48 2.68 18.03
CA ASN A 64 -5.42 1.25 17.73
C ASN A 64 -4.20 0.84 16.88
N GLY A 65 -3.29 1.77 16.57
CA GLY A 65 -2.11 1.50 15.75
C GLY A 65 -2.36 1.49 14.24
N ILE A 66 -3.57 1.85 13.80
CA ILE A 66 -3.91 1.99 12.37
C ILE A 66 -3.66 3.43 11.93
N TRP A 67 -3.05 3.60 10.77
CA TRP A 67 -2.82 4.92 10.21
C TRP A 67 -4.04 5.44 9.46
N SER A 68 -4.38 6.70 9.68
CA SER A 68 -5.22 7.47 8.78
C SER A 68 -4.34 8.04 7.67
N TYR A 69 -4.75 7.81 6.43
CA TYR A 69 -4.00 8.17 5.24
C TYR A 69 -4.91 8.75 4.15
N GLU A 70 -4.30 9.50 3.25
CA GLU A 70 -4.85 9.83 1.95
C GLU A 70 -4.05 9.06 0.90
N ARG A 71 -4.72 8.29 0.05
CA ARG A 71 -4.05 7.59 -1.06
C ARG A 71 -3.96 8.46 -2.30
N GLY A 72 -2.90 8.26 -3.08
CA GLY A 72 -2.80 8.77 -4.43
C GLY A 72 -3.81 8.10 -5.36
N ARG A 73 -3.88 8.60 -6.59
CA ARG A 73 -4.66 8.00 -7.67
C ARG A 73 -4.08 6.63 -8.04
N VAL A 74 -4.95 5.66 -8.20
CA VAL A 74 -4.65 4.33 -8.70
C VAL A 74 -5.59 4.09 -9.87
N ASP A 75 -5.07 4.05 -11.10
CA ASP A 75 -5.92 4.02 -12.31
C ASP A 75 -6.92 2.85 -12.29
N VAL A 76 -6.52 1.66 -11.85
CA VAL A 76 -7.43 0.50 -11.78
C VAL A 76 -8.63 0.68 -10.84
N TRP A 77 -8.52 1.55 -9.84
CA TRP A 77 -9.58 1.81 -8.86
C TRP A 77 -10.38 3.07 -9.21
N ASP A 78 -9.70 4.08 -9.74
CA ASP A 78 -10.25 5.42 -9.97
C ASP A 78 -10.72 5.66 -11.42
N GLU A 79 -10.55 4.72 -12.36
CA GLU A 79 -11.01 4.82 -13.76
C GLU A 79 -12.54 4.66 -13.97
N ASN A 80 -13.38 5.07 -13.01
CA ASN A 80 -14.85 5.00 -13.10
C ASN A 80 -15.50 6.38 -13.28
#